data_AF-A0A520D3S7-F1
#
_entry.id   AF-A0A520D3S7-F1
#
_cell.length_a   1.000
_cell.length_b   1.000
_cell.length_c   1.000
_cell.angle_alpha   90.00
_cell.angle_beta   90.00
_cell.angle_gamma   90.00
#
_symmetry.space_group_name_H-M   'P 1'
#
loop_
_entity.id
_entity.type
_entity.pdbx_description
1 polymer ?
#
loop_
_entity_poly.entity_id
_entity_poly.type
_entity_poly.pdbx_seq_one_letter_code
_entity_poly.pdbx_strand_id
1 'polypeptide(L)'
;MTDPTPTSNPRPRPTSGLRQLLIACALAWGPGATVPATAGTIVAVPPPPGRADVEVFFSPGGDTDRAIAGQIAAARQRVWLAGYYFTSATIARALAQAHARGVDVRVVLDGSQATQQYSSATYFHDHGVALWINARYPVMHHKFLIVDADTLGLGSMNFTRAGAQKNAENFNLFRRWPALVAPYAAEFERLAAESVRYRPGLRFDADGDAAVPAKSERPE
;
A
#
# COMPACT_ATOMS: atom_id res chain seq x y z
N MET A 1 51.98 -47.41 -10.76
CA MET A 1 50.53 -47.20 -10.64
C MET A 1 50.34 -45.72 -10.40
N THR A 2 50.34 -44.96 -11.49
CA THR A 2 50.44 -43.50 -11.52
C THR A 2 49.61 -43.04 -12.69
N ASP A 3 48.44 -42.50 -12.41
CA ASP A 3 47.49 -42.00 -13.40
C ASP A 3 47.32 -40.49 -13.17
N PRO A 4 47.61 -39.62 -14.15
CA PRO A 4 47.44 -38.18 -13.99
C PRO A 4 46.00 -37.75 -14.26
N THR A 5 45.46 -36.97 -13.32
CA THR A 5 44.18 -36.24 -13.40
C THR A 5 44.04 -35.40 -14.67
N PRO A 6 42.89 -35.42 -15.36
CA PRO A 6 42.60 -34.50 -16.46
C PRO A 6 42.00 -33.18 -15.93
N THR A 7 42.68 -32.07 -16.22
CA THR A 7 42.16 -30.70 -16.04
C THR A 7 41.07 -30.41 -17.07
N SER A 8 39.83 -30.24 -16.62
CA SER A 8 38.72 -29.76 -17.47
C SER A 8 38.64 -28.24 -17.43
N ASN A 9 38.85 -27.63 -18.60
CA ASN A 9 38.73 -26.20 -18.83
C ASN A 9 37.24 -25.86 -19.13
N PRO A 10 36.58 -24.92 -18.43
CA PRO A 10 35.19 -24.59 -18.73
C PRO A 10 35.08 -23.78 -20.04
N ARG A 11 34.32 -24.32 -20.99
CA ARG A 11 33.92 -23.61 -22.23
C ARG A 11 32.99 -22.43 -21.89
N PRO A 12 33.14 -21.28 -22.57
CA PRO A 12 32.26 -20.13 -22.37
C PRO A 12 30.84 -20.43 -22.90
N ARG A 13 29.83 -20.03 -22.14
CA ARG A 13 28.41 -20.12 -22.54
C ARG A 13 28.10 -19.04 -23.58
N PRO A 14 27.28 -19.33 -24.60
CA PRO A 14 26.84 -18.31 -25.56
C PRO A 14 25.87 -17.35 -24.86
N THR A 15 26.28 -16.10 -24.68
CA THR A 15 25.38 -15.02 -24.27
C THR A 15 24.54 -14.61 -25.46
N SER A 16 23.24 -14.86 -25.40
CA SER A 16 22.24 -14.34 -26.31
C SER A 16 22.30 -12.81 -26.33
N GLY A 17 22.43 -12.26 -27.53
CA GLY A 17 22.52 -10.82 -27.76
C GLY A 17 21.25 -10.09 -27.39
N LEU A 18 21.38 -9.14 -26.47
CA LEU A 18 20.51 -7.97 -26.40
C LEU A 18 21.37 -6.78 -26.86
N ARG A 19 21.15 -6.35 -28.12
CA ARG A 19 21.66 -5.08 -28.62
C ARG A 19 21.12 -3.98 -27.70
N GLN A 20 21.98 -3.41 -26.87
CA GLN A 20 21.69 -2.16 -26.17
C GLN A 20 21.51 -1.08 -27.24
N LEU A 21 20.27 -0.65 -27.48
CA LEU A 21 20.02 0.63 -28.13
C LEU A 21 20.38 1.72 -27.12
N LEU A 22 21.61 2.23 -27.20
CA LEU A 22 21.97 3.51 -26.60
C LEU A 22 21.32 4.60 -27.44
N ILE A 23 20.14 5.08 -27.01
CA ILE A 23 19.62 6.36 -27.51
C ILE A 23 20.40 7.45 -26.76
N ALA A 24 21.43 7.97 -27.42
CA ALA A 24 22.08 9.20 -26.99
C ALA A 24 21.17 10.39 -27.37
N CYS A 25 20.29 10.80 -26.46
CA CYS A 25 19.67 12.12 -26.54
C CYS A 25 20.68 13.15 -26.02
N ALA A 26 21.52 13.65 -26.93
CA ALA A 26 22.24 14.90 -26.72
C ALA A 26 21.22 16.05 -26.80
N LEU A 27 20.67 16.46 -25.65
CA LEU A 27 20.00 17.74 -25.55
C LEU A 27 21.08 18.81 -25.38
N ALA A 28 21.18 19.68 -26.37
CA ALA A 28 22.01 20.87 -26.36
C ALA A 28 21.64 21.74 -25.15
N TRP A 29 22.57 21.89 -24.21
CA TRP A 29 22.43 22.86 -23.12
C TRP A 29 22.80 24.23 -23.64
N GLY A 30 21.80 25.02 -24.02
CA GLY A 30 21.96 26.46 -24.09
C GLY A 30 21.99 27.04 -22.67
N PRO A 31 22.93 27.92 -22.31
CA PRO A 31 22.85 28.66 -21.06
C PRO A 31 21.67 29.64 -21.19
N GLY A 32 20.52 29.28 -20.61
CA GLY A 32 19.32 30.13 -20.65
C GLY A 32 17.98 29.42 -20.64
N ALA A 33 17.92 28.09 -20.72
CA ALA A 33 16.68 27.37 -20.51
C ALA A 33 16.40 27.24 -19.00
N THR A 34 15.63 28.18 -18.43
CA THR A 34 14.97 27.97 -17.15
C THR A 34 13.99 26.82 -17.33
N VAL A 35 14.37 25.62 -16.87
CA VAL A 35 13.41 24.55 -16.63
C VAL A 35 12.45 25.10 -15.57
N PRO A 36 11.14 25.28 -15.84
CA PRO A 36 10.22 25.66 -14.80
C PRO A 36 10.31 24.57 -13.74
N ALA A 37 10.70 24.94 -12.52
CA ALA A 37 10.52 24.08 -11.38
C ALA A 37 9.02 23.78 -11.33
N THR A 38 8.61 22.57 -11.68
CA THR A 38 7.31 22.06 -11.27
C THR A 38 7.34 22.19 -9.75
N ALA A 39 6.53 23.12 -9.23
CA ALA A 39 6.37 23.30 -7.80
C ALA A 39 5.98 21.93 -7.23
N GLY A 40 6.96 21.24 -6.62
CA GLY A 40 6.68 20.01 -5.91
C GLY A 40 5.64 20.32 -4.85
N THR A 41 4.66 19.44 -4.69
CA THR A 41 3.63 19.54 -3.65
C THR A 41 4.27 19.28 -2.28
N ILE A 42 5.16 20.16 -1.84
CA ILE A 42 5.73 20.11 -0.50
C ILE A 42 4.64 20.57 0.44
N VAL A 43 4.15 19.65 1.26
CA VAL A 43 3.26 19.98 2.37
C VAL A 43 4.12 20.20 3.61
N ALA A 44 4.25 21.46 4.03
CA ALA A 44 4.96 21.79 5.26
C ALA A 44 4.16 21.29 6.48
N VAL A 45 4.78 20.43 7.28
CA VAL A 45 4.21 19.93 8.53
C VAL A 45 5.00 20.54 9.70
N PRO A 46 4.37 21.35 10.57
CA PRO A 46 5.06 21.89 11.73
C PRO A 46 5.46 20.76 12.70
N PRO A 47 6.51 20.94 13.51
CA PRO A 47 6.85 19.98 14.55
C PRO A 47 5.68 19.80 15.52
N PRO A 48 5.59 18.64 16.21
CA PRO A 48 4.58 18.45 17.22
C PRO A 48 4.70 19.54 18.31
N PRO A 49 3.59 20.03 18.90
CA PRO A 49 3.62 21.04 19.96
C PRO A 49 4.30 20.57 21.27
N GLY A 50 4.76 19.33 21.32
CA GLY A 50 5.52 18.73 22.41
C GLY A 50 6.39 17.57 21.90
N ARG A 51 6.38 16.43 22.58
CA ARG A 51 7.12 15.23 22.13
C ARG A 51 6.26 14.36 21.22
N ALA A 52 6.68 14.14 19.98
CA ALA A 52 6.23 12.99 19.20
C ALA A 52 6.94 11.72 19.68
N ASP A 53 6.19 10.62 19.75
CA ASP A 53 6.80 9.29 19.85
C ASP A 53 6.85 8.67 18.47
N VAL A 54 8.04 8.20 18.10
CA VAL A 54 8.25 7.45 16.86
C VAL A 54 8.67 6.04 17.24
N GLU A 55 7.88 5.06 16.82
CA GLU A 55 8.27 3.66 16.83
C GLU A 55 8.55 3.20 15.41
N VAL A 56 9.65 2.46 15.23
CA VAL A 56 10.11 1.99 13.93
C VAL A 56 10.15 0.47 13.95
N PHE A 57 9.56 -0.14 12.94
CA PHE A 57 9.51 -1.57 12.74
C PHE A 57 10.19 -1.93 11.44
N PHE A 58 11.03 -2.95 11.47
CA PHE A 58 11.64 -3.55 10.29
C PHE A 58 11.18 -5.00 10.15
N SER A 59 11.02 -5.44 8.91
CA SER A 59 10.78 -6.83 8.55
C SER A 59 11.91 -7.32 7.63
N PRO A 60 12.23 -8.63 7.59
CA PRO A 60 11.71 -9.67 8.47
C PRO A 60 12.31 -9.58 9.88
N GLY A 61 11.70 -10.26 10.85
CA GLY A 61 12.22 -10.36 12.23
C GLY A 61 11.45 -9.56 13.29
N GLY A 62 10.36 -8.88 12.90
CA GLY A 62 9.48 -8.15 13.83
C GLY A 62 8.02 -8.61 13.75
N ASP A 63 7.28 -8.37 14.83
CA ASP A 63 5.83 -8.60 14.94
C ASP A 63 5.04 -7.35 14.43
N THR A 64 5.44 -6.80 13.28
CA THR A 64 4.92 -5.51 12.76
C THR A 64 3.40 -5.51 12.58
N ASP A 65 2.82 -6.64 12.13
CA ASP A 65 1.36 -6.77 11.99
C ASP A 65 0.63 -6.76 13.34
N ARG A 66 1.25 -7.31 14.40
CA ARG A 66 0.72 -7.25 15.77
C ARG A 66 0.85 -5.86 16.38
N ALA A 67 1.96 -5.15 16.13
CA ALA A 67 2.11 -3.77 16.57
C ALA A 67 1.03 -2.87 15.96
N ILE A 68 0.80 -3.00 14.64
CA ILE A 68 -0.29 -2.32 13.93
C ILE A 68 -1.65 -2.70 14.53
N ALA A 69 -1.91 -4.00 14.74
CA ALA A 69 -3.17 -4.45 15.34
C ALA A 69 -3.38 -3.93 16.76
N GLY A 70 -2.32 -3.84 17.57
CA GLY A 70 -2.35 -3.24 18.91
C GLY A 70 -2.71 -1.76 18.87
N GLN A 71 -2.14 -1.01 17.92
CA GLN A 71 -2.48 0.40 17.73
C GLN A 71 -3.95 0.58 17.30
N ILE A 72 -4.47 -0.28 16.42
CA ILE A 72 -5.89 -0.29 16.01
C ILE A 72 -6.81 -0.68 17.19
N ALA A 73 -6.38 -1.61 18.04
CA ALA A 73 -7.12 -2.01 19.23
C ALA A 73 -7.26 -0.87 20.25
N ALA A 74 -6.27 0.03 20.33
CA ALA A 74 -6.28 1.20 21.21
C ALA A 74 -7.14 2.37 20.72
N ALA A 75 -7.50 2.39 19.42
CA ALA A 75 -8.25 3.47 18.79
C ALA A 75 -9.60 3.75 19.46
N ARG A 76 -9.96 5.05 19.55
CA ARG A 76 -11.18 5.50 20.24
C ARG A 76 -12.20 6.19 19.33
N GLN A 77 -11.76 6.87 18.28
CA GLN A 77 -12.61 7.69 17.43
C GLN A 77 -12.62 7.19 15.98
N ARG A 78 -11.44 6.99 15.37
CA ARG A 78 -11.35 6.55 13.98
C ARG A 78 -10.13 5.69 13.67
N VAL A 79 -10.26 4.86 12.65
CA VAL A 79 -9.15 4.14 12.02
C VAL A 79 -9.33 4.17 10.51
N TRP A 80 -8.48 4.90 9.80
CA TRP A 80 -8.54 5.00 8.34
C TRP A 80 -7.28 4.37 7.73
N LEU A 81 -7.42 3.45 6.78
CA LEU A 81 -6.29 2.72 6.20
C LEU A 81 -6.32 2.77 4.67
N ALA A 82 -5.23 3.20 4.06
CA ALA A 82 -5.00 3.07 2.62
C ALA A 82 -3.93 2.01 2.37
N GLY A 83 -4.24 0.99 1.57
CA GLY A 83 -3.35 -0.14 1.35
C GLY A 83 -3.33 -0.66 -0.09
N TYR A 84 -2.14 -0.87 -0.64
CA TYR A 84 -1.96 -1.54 -1.93
C TYR A 84 -2.41 -3.01 -1.88
N TYR A 85 -1.64 -3.87 -1.23
CA TYR A 85 -2.02 -5.27 -0.99
C TYR A 85 -2.44 -5.47 0.45
N PHE A 86 -3.61 -6.09 0.64
CA PHE A 86 -4.18 -6.36 1.95
C PHE A 86 -4.66 -7.81 2.06
N THR A 87 -3.88 -8.63 2.75
CA THR A 87 -4.20 -10.04 3.04
C THR A 87 -3.92 -10.44 4.50
N SER A 88 -3.57 -9.48 5.37
CA SER A 88 -3.28 -9.75 6.78
C SER A 88 -4.55 -9.99 7.59
N ALA A 89 -4.77 -11.25 7.99
CA ALA A 89 -5.86 -11.62 8.90
C ALA A 89 -5.71 -10.99 10.30
N THR A 90 -4.49 -10.73 10.75
CA THR A 90 -4.21 -10.04 12.03
C THR A 90 -4.80 -8.62 12.02
N ILE A 91 -4.48 -7.86 10.97
CA ILE A 91 -4.91 -6.46 10.84
C ILE A 91 -6.39 -6.39 10.46
N ALA A 92 -6.88 -7.28 9.58
CA ALA A 92 -8.30 -7.35 9.21
C ALA A 92 -9.21 -7.52 10.44
N ARG A 93 -8.87 -8.47 11.33
CA ARG A 93 -9.64 -8.71 12.55
C ARG A 93 -9.60 -7.52 13.51
N ALA A 94 -8.45 -6.88 13.65
CA ALA A 94 -8.34 -5.69 14.49
C ALA A 94 -9.23 -4.55 14.00
N LEU A 95 -9.30 -4.32 12.67
CA LEU A 95 -10.18 -3.32 12.06
C LEU A 95 -11.66 -3.66 12.28
N ALA A 96 -12.07 -4.91 12.02
CA ALA A 96 -13.44 -5.35 12.25
C ALA A 96 -13.85 -5.22 13.73
N GLN A 97 -12.95 -5.56 14.65
CA GLN A 97 -13.18 -5.39 16.09
C GLN A 97 -13.28 -3.91 16.48
N ALA A 98 -12.45 -3.03 15.90
CA ALA A 98 -12.55 -1.59 16.14
C ALA A 98 -13.90 -1.04 15.65
N HIS A 99 -14.33 -1.45 14.46
CA HIS A 99 -15.64 -1.10 13.91
C HIS A 99 -16.78 -1.57 14.83
N ALA A 100 -16.72 -2.81 15.31
CA ALA A 100 -17.71 -3.36 16.23
C ALA A 100 -17.77 -2.61 17.58
N ARG A 101 -16.68 -1.95 18.01
CA ARG A 101 -16.66 -1.07 19.19
C ARG A 101 -17.27 0.32 18.92
N GLY A 102 -17.68 0.62 17.69
CA GLY A 102 -18.21 1.92 17.28
C GLY A 102 -17.16 2.93 16.80
N VAL A 103 -15.92 2.49 16.57
CA VAL A 103 -14.88 3.34 15.96
C VAL A 103 -15.21 3.56 14.48
N ASP A 104 -15.00 4.77 13.95
CA ASP A 104 -15.15 5.04 12.52
C ASP A 104 -14.01 4.39 11.73
N VAL A 105 -14.24 3.18 11.23
CA VAL A 105 -13.26 2.40 10.47
C VAL A 105 -13.52 2.49 8.98
N ARG A 106 -12.52 2.98 8.24
CA ARG A 106 -12.57 3.16 6.78
C ARG A 106 -11.33 2.59 6.12
N VAL A 107 -11.50 1.95 4.96
CA VAL A 107 -10.43 1.29 4.23
C VAL A 107 -10.52 1.66 2.75
N VAL A 108 -9.42 2.11 2.15
CA VAL A 108 -9.26 2.24 0.70
C VAL A 108 -8.19 1.27 0.24
N LEU A 109 -8.53 0.40 -0.71
CA LEU A 109 -7.60 -0.55 -1.29
C LEU A 109 -7.39 -0.31 -2.79
N ASP A 110 -6.29 -0.80 -3.32
CA ASP A 110 -5.98 -0.75 -4.75
C ASP A 110 -6.99 -1.55 -5.60
N GLY A 111 -7.15 -1.13 -6.87
CA GLY A 111 -8.03 -1.75 -7.87
C GLY A 111 -7.93 -3.27 -7.93
N SER A 112 -6.71 -3.81 -7.85
CA SER A 112 -6.46 -5.25 -7.86
C SER A 112 -7.16 -5.99 -6.73
N GLN A 113 -7.40 -5.34 -5.58
CA GLN A 113 -8.01 -5.97 -4.39
C GLN A 113 -9.49 -6.30 -4.58
N ALA A 114 -10.15 -5.79 -5.63
CA ALA A 114 -11.51 -6.23 -5.98
C ALA A 114 -11.57 -7.70 -6.41
N THR A 115 -10.49 -8.24 -6.98
CA THR A 115 -10.45 -9.57 -7.58
C THR A 115 -9.32 -10.45 -7.05
N GLN A 116 -8.30 -9.86 -6.41
CA GLN A 116 -7.12 -10.55 -5.93
C GLN A 116 -7.48 -11.66 -4.95
N GLN A 117 -6.89 -12.84 -5.18
CA GLN A 117 -7.06 -13.97 -4.30
C GLN A 117 -6.55 -13.66 -2.89
N TYR A 118 -7.30 -14.08 -1.87
CA TYR A 118 -7.03 -13.82 -0.45
C TYR A 118 -7.10 -12.35 -0.02
N SER A 119 -7.56 -11.44 -0.87
CA SER A 119 -7.86 -10.09 -0.41
C SER A 119 -8.88 -10.12 0.73
N SER A 120 -8.67 -9.28 1.75
CA SER A 120 -9.63 -9.14 2.86
C SER A 120 -10.88 -8.32 2.49
N ALA A 121 -11.08 -7.98 1.22
CA ALA A 121 -12.18 -7.13 0.76
C ALA A 121 -13.57 -7.68 1.15
N THR A 122 -13.84 -8.95 0.85
CA THR A 122 -15.10 -9.62 1.25
C THR A 122 -15.22 -9.69 2.77
N TYR A 123 -14.13 -9.98 3.48
CA TYR A 123 -14.15 -10.00 4.95
C TYR A 123 -14.58 -8.65 5.54
N PHE A 124 -14.06 -7.53 5.01
CA PHE A 124 -14.48 -6.20 5.44
C PHE A 124 -15.95 -5.92 5.15
N HIS A 125 -16.42 -6.29 3.96
CA HIS A 125 -17.83 -6.17 3.59
C HIS A 125 -18.74 -6.93 4.55
N ASP A 126 -18.43 -8.20 4.83
CA ASP A 126 -19.23 -9.07 5.68
C ASP A 126 -19.25 -8.61 7.15
N HIS A 127 -18.25 -7.84 7.59
CA HIS A 127 -18.16 -7.27 8.94
C HIS A 127 -18.60 -5.80 9.02
N GLY A 128 -19.21 -5.26 7.97
CA GLY A 128 -19.71 -3.87 7.93
C GLY A 128 -18.62 -2.78 7.88
N VAL A 129 -17.34 -3.17 7.77
CA VAL A 129 -16.22 -2.23 7.69
C VAL A 129 -16.29 -1.47 6.37
N ALA A 130 -16.15 -0.16 6.46
CA ALA A 130 -16.33 0.67 5.30
C ALA A 130 -15.16 0.55 4.31
N LEU A 131 -15.36 -0.18 3.20
CA LEU A 131 -14.34 -0.45 2.19
C LEU A 131 -14.65 0.21 0.84
N TRP A 132 -13.65 0.88 0.27
CA TRP A 132 -13.63 1.36 -1.11
C TRP A 132 -12.44 0.78 -1.88
N ILE A 133 -12.61 0.62 -3.19
CA ILE A 133 -11.56 0.18 -4.13
C ILE A 133 -11.24 1.31 -5.10
N ASN A 134 -9.96 1.70 -5.15
CA ASN A 134 -9.45 2.74 -6.02
C ASN A 134 -8.82 2.10 -7.28
N ALA A 135 -9.54 2.16 -8.40
CA ALA A 135 -9.04 1.73 -9.71
C ALA A 135 -8.68 2.91 -10.65
N ARG A 136 -8.69 4.14 -10.11
CA ARG A 136 -8.37 5.38 -10.84
C ARG A 136 -6.93 5.41 -11.35
N TYR A 137 -6.04 4.70 -10.66
CA TYR A 137 -4.61 4.63 -10.97
C TYR A 137 -4.22 3.22 -11.41
N PRO A 138 -3.17 3.07 -12.23
CA PRO A 138 -2.58 1.75 -12.50
C PRO A 138 -2.17 1.02 -11.21
N VAL A 139 -1.72 1.78 -10.20
CA VAL A 139 -1.40 1.27 -8.86
C VAL A 139 -1.67 2.36 -7.81
N MET A 140 -2.60 2.12 -6.88
CA MET A 140 -2.71 2.88 -5.64
C MET A 140 -1.72 2.30 -4.62
N HIS A 141 -0.48 2.83 -4.61
CA HIS A 141 0.64 2.20 -3.92
C HIS A 141 0.84 2.65 -2.47
N HIS A 142 -0.13 3.35 -1.87
CA HIS A 142 -0.02 3.76 -0.46
C HIS A 142 -0.08 2.57 0.49
N LYS A 143 0.64 2.68 1.62
CA LYS A 143 0.50 1.81 2.79
C LYS A 143 0.56 2.69 4.04
N PHE A 144 -0.56 3.30 4.39
CA PHE A 144 -0.64 4.12 5.59
C PHE A 144 -1.91 3.83 6.39
N LEU A 145 -1.84 4.18 7.67
CA LEU A 145 -2.85 4.00 8.68
C LEU A 145 -2.97 5.29 9.49
N ILE A 146 -4.17 5.80 9.67
CA ILE A 146 -4.47 6.89 10.58
C ILE A 146 -5.25 6.29 11.75
N VAL A 147 -4.83 6.59 12.97
CA VAL A 147 -5.55 6.26 14.19
C VAL A 147 -5.85 7.56 14.93
N ASP A 148 -7.14 7.77 15.19
CA ASP A 148 -7.66 8.97 15.86
C ASP A 148 -7.17 10.27 15.19
N ALA A 149 -6.98 11.34 15.98
CA ALA A 149 -6.61 12.65 15.45
C ALA A 149 -5.10 12.86 15.32
N ASP A 150 -4.27 11.97 15.89
CA ASP A 150 -2.87 12.30 16.21
C ASP A 150 -1.85 11.20 15.91
N THR A 151 -2.30 10.05 15.39
CA THR A 151 -1.43 8.90 15.11
C THR A 151 -1.44 8.54 13.63
N LEU A 152 -0.25 8.49 13.04
CA LEU A 152 -0.02 8.08 11.66
C LEU A 152 0.97 6.90 11.62
N GLY A 153 0.60 5.84 10.91
CA GLY A 153 1.46 4.72 10.56
C GLY A 153 1.72 4.68 9.07
N LEU A 154 2.98 4.53 8.64
CA LEU A 154 3.30 4.32 7.22
C LEU A 154 4.66 3.66 7.01
N GLY A 155 4.84 3.08 5.83
CA GLY A 155 6.14 2.56 5.40
C GLY A 155 6.05 1.86 4.05
N SER A 156 7.04 1.02 3.77
CA SER A 156 7.08 0.22 2.53
C SER A 156 6.18 -1.02 2.62
N MET A 157 5.91 -1.49 3.85
CA MET A 157 5.25 -2.78 4.11
C MET A 157 3.81 -2.83 3.60
N ASN A 158 3.53 -3.75 2.66
CA ASN A 158 2.16 -4.15 2.36
C ASN A 158 1.51 -4.87 3.56
N PHE A 159 0.21 -4.67 3.80
CA PHE A 159 -0.55 -5.29 4.89
C PHE A 159 -0.84 -6.78 4.61
N THR A 160 0.23 -7.57 4.54
CA THR A 160 0.25 -8.98 4.14
C THR A 160 1.19 -9.75 5.06
N ARG A 161 1.04 -11.08 5.13
CA ARG A 161 1.97 -11.93 5.88
C ARG A 161 3.42 -11.81 5.37
N ALA A 162 3.60 -11.72 4.04
CA ALA A 162 4.93 -11.59 3.45
C ALA A 162 5.59 -10.26 3.82
N GLY A 163 4.84 -9.15 3.78
CA GLY A 163 5.32 -7.84 4.22
C GLY A 163 5.81 -7.86 5.66
N ALA A 164 5.05 -8.47 6.58
CA ALA A 164 5.42 -8.51 7.99
C ALA A 164 6.54 -9.52 8.34
N GLN A 165 6.63 -10.65 7.64
CA GLN A 165 7.44 -11.79 8.11
C GLN A 165 8.54 -12.25 7.14
N LYS A 166 8.54 -11.79 5.88
CA LYS A 166 9.43 -12.33 4.84
C LYS A 166 10.25 -11.26 4.13
N ASN A 167 9.60 -10.17 3.74
CA ASN A 167 10.20 -9.12 2.94
C ASN A 167 11.04 -8.18 3.80
N ALA A 168 12.08 -7.59 3.19
CA ALA A 168 12.81 -6.47 3.75
C ALA A 168 11.92 -5.21 3.67
N GLU A 169 11.31 -4.82 4.79
CA GLU A 169 10.31 -3.73 4.84
C GLU A 169 10.54 -2.84 6.06
N ASN A 170 9.98 -1.63 6.00
CA ASN A 170 9.81 -0.77 7.17
C ASN A 170 8.33 -0.40 7.38
N PHE A 171 7.99 -0.09 8.63
CA PHE A 171 6.76 0.58 9.02
C PHE A 171 7.04 1.45 10.25
N ASN A 172 6.52 2.68 10.26
CA ASN A 172 6.82 3.68 11.28
C ASN A 172 5.51 4.17 11.87
N LEU A 173 5.41 4.25 13.20
CA LEU A 173 4.29 4.83 13.92
C LEU A 173 4.71 6.17 14.52
N PHE A 174 4.07 7.24 14.09
CA PHE A 174 4.20 8.60 14.62
C PHE A 174 2.97 8.89 15.48
N ARG A 175 3.17 9.17 16.77
CA ARG A 175 2.08 9.45 17.72
C ARG A 175 2.16 10.86 18.28
N ARG A 176 1.01 11.39 18.70
CA ARG A 176 0.85 12.75 19.25
C ARG A 176 1.30 13.84 18.28
N TRP A 177 0.98 13.66 16.99
CA TRP A 177 1.32 14.61 15.95
C TRP A 177 0.13 14.91 15.01
N PRO A 178 -0.89 15.65 15.49
CA PRO A 178 -2.09 15.94 14.68
C PRO A 178 -1.78 16.68 13.36
N ALA A 179 -0.78 17.56 13.37
CA ALA A 179 -0.38 18.30 12.18
C ALA A 179 0.19 17.38 11.07
N LEU A 180 0.78 16.23 11.43
CA LEU A 180 1.23 15.22 10.48
C LEU A 180 0.07 14.39 9.95
N VAL A 181 -0.95 14.14 10.77
CA VAL A 181 -2.15 13.37 10.36
C VAL A 181 -2.99 14.15 9.34
N ALA A 182 -3.11 15.47 9.47
CA ALA A 182 -3.99 16.29 8.65
C ALA A 182 -3.81 16.08 7.12
N PRO A 183 -2.62 16.16 6.53
CA PRO A 183 -2.46 15.94 5.09
C PRO A 183 -2.74 14.50 4.65
N TYR A 184 -2.45 13.50 5.48
CA TYR A 184 -2.78 12.11 5.18
C TYR A 184 -4.28 11.84 5.25
N ALA A 185 -4.99 12.53 6.16
CA ALA A 185 -6.45 12.47 6.21
C ALA A 185 -7.07 13.06 4.94
N ALA A 186 -6.57 14.21 4.47
CA ALA A 186 -6.99 14.80 3.20
C ALA A 186 -6.70 13.88 2.00
N GLU A 187 -5.52 13.26 1.96
CA GLU A 187 -5.18 12.28 0.92
C GLU A 187 -6.10 11.05 0.98
N PHE A 188 -6.40 10.53 2.17
CA PHE A 188 -7.34 9.44 2.34
C PHE A 188 -8.73 9.78 1.78
N GLU A 189 -9.25 10.96 2.13
CA GLU A 189 -10.55 11.42 1.65
C GLU A 189 -10.59 11.59 0.13
N ARG A 190 -9.52 12.15 -0.46
CA ARG A 190 -9.37 12.26 -1.92
C ARG A 190 -9.38 10.89 -2.58
N LEU A 191 -8.59 9.94 -2.07
CA LEU A 191 -8.56 8.57 -2.58
C LEU A 191 -9.93 7.90 -2.47
N ALA A 192 -10.63 8.06 -1.35
CA ALA A 192 -11.96 7.50 -1.13
C ALA A 192 -13.01 8.13 -2.09
N ALA A 193 -12.93 9.43 -2.34
CA ALA A 193 -13.82 10.14 -3.28
C ALA A 193 -13.62 9.69 -4.73
N GLU A 194 -12.40 9.27 -5.09
CA GLU A 194 -12.06 8.71 -6.41
C GLU A 194 -12.34 7.20 -6.52
N SER A 195 -12.82 6.56 -5.45
CA SER A 195 -12.98 5.11 -5.37
C SER A 195 -14.43 4.66 -5.48
N VAL A 196 -14.61 3.37 -5.76
CA VAL A 196 -15.93 2.72 -5.78
C VAL A 196 -16.13 1.91 -4.50
N ARG A 197 -17.33 1.98 -3.92
CA ARG A 197 -17.69 1.17 -2.75
C ARG A 197 -17.62 -0.32 -3.07
N TYR A 198 -16.92 -1.10 -2.24
CA TYR A 198 -16.79 -2.52 -2.48
C TYR A 198 -18.12 -3.27 -2.26
N ARG A 199 -18.38 -4.23 -3.14
CA ARG A 199 -19.39 -5.27 -3.01
C ARG A 199 -18.82 -6.58 -3.57
N PRO A 200 -19.25 -7.75 -3.08
CA PRO A 200 -18.86 -9.03 -3.67
C PRO A 200 -19.09 -9.04 -5.19
N GLY A 201 -18.10 -9.53 -5.94
CA GLY A 201 -18.14 -9.54 -7.39
C GLY A 201 -17.85 -8.22 -8.08
N LEU A 202 -17.44 -7.16 -7.37
CA LEU A 202 -16.96 -5.91 -7.99
C LEU A 202 -15.82 -6.21 -8.99
N ARG A 203 -15.92 -5.61 -10.17
CA ARG A 203 -14.93 -5.66 -11.25
C ARG A 203 -14.80 -4.28 -11.85
N PHE A 204 -13.66 -4.00 -12.48
CA PHE A 204 -13.42 -2.78 -13.24
C PHE A 204 -13.15 -3.14 -14.70
N ASP A 205 -13.53 -2.26 -15.61
CA ASP A 205 -13.13 -2.35 -17.01
C ASP A 205 -11.71 -1.80 -17.22
N ALA A 206 -11.28 -1.71 -18.48
CA ALA A 206 -9.93 -1.26 -18.84
C ALA A 206 -9.68 0.22 -18.51
N ASP A 207 -10.73 1.03 -18.38
CA ASP A 207 -10.67 2.47 -18.11
C ASP A 207 -10.74 2.77 -16.60
N GLY A 208 -10.93 1.75 -15.77
CA GLY A 208 -11.00 1.85 -14.31
C GLY A 208 -12.41 2.16 -13.80
N ASP A 209 -13.42 2.08 -14.67
CA ASP A 209 -14.83 2.26 -14.29
C ASP A 209 -15.42 0.95 -13.77
N ALA A 210 -16.37 1.04 -12.84
CA ALA A 210 -17.00 -0.13 -12.26
C ALA A 210 -17.84 -0.86 -13.33
N ALA A 211 -17.42 -2.09 -13.67
CA ALA A 211 -18.11 -2.88 -14.66
C ALA A 211 -19.52 -3.25 -14.16
N VAL A 212 -20.51 -3.04 -15.03
CA VAL A 212 -21.88 -3.51 -14.77
C VAL A 212 -21.85 -5.05 -14.78
N PRO A 213 -22.38 -5.72 -13.74
CA PRO A 213 -22.44 -7.17 -13.75
C PRO A 213 -23.26 -7.61 -14.97
N ALA A 214 -22.72 -8.55 -15.76
CA ALA A 214 -23.49 -9.18 -16.82
C ALA A 214 -24.82 -9.66 -16.21
N LYS A 215 -25.95 -9.28 -16.81
CA LYS A 215 -27.26 -9.78 -16.38
C LYS A 215 -27.14 -11.29 -16.27
N SER A 216 -27.43 -11.84 -15.08
CA SER A 216 -27.49 -13.28 -14.93
C SER A 216 -28.53 -13.79 -15.93
N GLU A 217 -28.09 -14.53 -16.94
CA GLU A 217 -29.00 -15.40 -17.69
C GLU A 217 -29.59 -16.35 -16.65
N ARG A 218 -30.86 -16.13 -16.31
CA ARG A 218 -31.61 -17.11 -15.53
C ARG A 218 -31.68 -18.37 -16.42
N PRO A 219 -31.32 -19.55 -15.92
CA PRO A 219 -31.68 -20.78 -16.60
C PRO A 219 -33.22 -20.84 -16.64
N GLU A 220 -33.76 -21.12 -17.82
CA GLU A 220 -35.18 -21.39 -18.07
C GLU A 220 -35.69 -22.58 -17.25
#